data_AF-A0A7Y2HC44-F1
#
_entry.id   AF-A0A7Y2HC44-F1
#
_cell.length_a   1.000
_cell.length_b   1.000
_cell.length_c   1.000
_cell.angle_alpha   90.00
_cell.angle_beta   90.00
_cell.angle_gamma   90.00
#
_symmetry.space_group_name_H-M   'P 1'
#
loop_
_entity.id
_entity.type
_entity.pdbx_description
1 polymer ?
#
loop_
_entity_poly.entity_id
_entity_poly.type
_entity_poly.pdbx_seq_one_letter_code
_entity_poly.pdbx_strand_id
1 'polypeptide(L)' 'SRHPNYAAEQGFWLVIYLFSVSATSHWINWSAGGVLLLIILFWNSSNFSERISSSKYPLYKDYIENTPRYLPF' A
#
# COMPACT_ATOMS: atom_id res chain seq x y z
N SER A 1 -10.09 5.51 -5.56
CA SER A 1 -9.08 4.57 -5.02
C SER A 1 -9.79 3.43 -4.32
N ARG A 2 -9.42 2.17 -4.58
CA ARG A 2 -10.05 0.97 -3.98
C ARG A 2 -9.57 0.70 -2.55
N HIS A 3 -8.35 1.10 -2.23
CA HIS A 3 -7.74 0.94 -0.90
C HIS A 3 -7.07 2.23 -0.41
N PRO A 4 -7.85 3.33 -0.22
CA PRO A 4 -7.30 4.59 0.27
C PRO A 4 -6.69 4.46 1.67
N ASN A 5 -7.22 3.54 2.50
CA ASN A 5 -6.66 3.26 3.81
C ASN A 5 -5.23 2.69 3.74
N TYR A 6 -4.98 1.77 2.80
CA TYR A 6 -3.64 1.17 2.63
C TYR A 6 -2.65 2.21 2.13
N ALA A 7 -3.09 3.13 1.26
CA ALA A 7 -2.26 4.25 0.83
C ALA A 7 -1.93 5.21 1.98
N ALA A 8 -2.90 5.52 2.86
CA ALA A 8 -2.69 6.35 4.03
C ALA A 8 -1.71 5.70 5.02
N GLU A 9 -1.85 4.40 5.27
CA GLU A 9 -0.97 3.66 6.18
C GLU A 9 0.46 3.60 5.65
N GLN A 10 0.65 3.25 4.36
CA GLN A 10 1.96 3.29 3.71
C GLN A 10 2.59 4.69 3.74
N GLY A 11 1.80 5.73 3.49
CA GLY A 11 2.24 7.12 3.55
C GLY A 11 2.67 7.53 4.96
N PHE A 12 1.90 7.17 5.98
CA PHE A 12 2.23 7.44 7.38
C PHE A 12 3.56 6.81 7.78
N TRP A 13 3.76 5.53 7.47
CA TRP A 13 5.01 4.83 7.78
C TRP A 13 6.20 5.36 6.98
N LEU A 14 5.98 5.80 5.73
CA LEU A 14 7.00 6.45 4.92
C LEU A 14 7.43 7.79 5.53
N VAL A 15 6.49 8.60 6.04
CA VAL A 15 6.80 9.88 6.71
C VAL A 15 7.62 9.64 7.98
N ILE A 16 7.26 8.65 8.80
CA ILE A 16 8.05 8.26 9.98
C ILE A 16 9.47 7.82 9.57
N TYR A 17 9.60 7.06 8.48
CA TYR A 17 10.90 6.66 7.98
C TYR A 17 11.75 7.85 7.50
N LEU A 18 11.15 8.79 6.77
CA LEU A 18 11.84 10.01 6.34
C LEU A 18 12.31 10.86 7.53
N PHE A 19 11.52 10.90 8.61
CA PHE A 19 11.95 11.54 9.86
C PHE A 19 13.18 10.85 10.47
N SER A 20 13.20 9.51 10.49
CA SER A 20 14.36 8.72 10.95
C SER A 20 15.61 8.96 10.10
N VAL A 21 15.46 9.05 8.78
CA VAL A 21 16.54 9.39 7.84
C VAL A 21 17.06 10.80 8.11
N SER A 22 16.16 11.77 8.29
CA SER A 22 16.54 13.16 8.62
C SER A 22 17.30 13.27 9.94
N ALA A 23 16.93 12.49 10.96
CA ALA A 23 17.59 12.51 12.26
C ALA A 23 18.98 11.84 12.22
N THR A 24 19.14 10.80 11.41
CA THR A 24 20.35 9.94 11.41
C THR A 24 21.34 10.34 10.31
N SER A 25 20.92 11.12 9.30
CA SER A 25 21.66 11.43 8.06
C SER A 25 22.08 10.21 7.22
N HIS A 26 21.71 9.01 7.66
CA HIS A 26 21.86 7.77 6.91
C HIS A 26 20.60 7.51 6.09
N TRP A 27 20.76 7.33 4.79
CA TRP A 27 19.66 7.07 3.85
C TRP A 27 19.05 5.67 3.99
N ILE A 28 19.82 4.71 4.51
CA ILE A 28 19.42 3.33 4.74
C ILE A 28 19.61 3.04 6.22
N ASN A 29 18.51 2.82 6.94
CA ASN A 29 18.50 2.41 8.33
C ASN A 29 17.74 1.09 8.50
N TRP A 30 17.88 0.45 9.65
CA TRP A 30 17.15 -0.78 9.98
C TRP A 30 15.62 -0.63 9.85
N SER A 31 15.08 0.56 10.08
CA SER A 31 13.66 0.90 9.91
C SER A 31 13.16 0.82 8.45
N ALA A 32 14.06 0.87 7.46
CA ALA A 32 13.71 0.72 6.05
C ALA A 32 13.11 -0.66 5.76
N GLY A 33 13.63 -1.71 6.42
CA GLY A 33 13.10 -3.06 6.31
C GLY A 33 11.64 -3.14 6.74
N GLY A 34 11.27 -2.41 7.79
CA GLY A 34 9.89 -2.33 8.28
C GLY A 34 8.94 -1.72 7.24
N VAL A 35 9.32 -0.58 6.65
CA VAL A 35 8.51 0.07 5.62
C VAL A 35 8.39 -0.79 4.36
N LEU A 36 9.49 -1.39 3.89
CA LEU A 36 9.47 -2.28 2.73
C LEU A 36 8.57 -3.50 2.96
N LEU A 37 8.67 -4.13 4.14
CA LEU A 37 7.87 -5.30 4.48
C LEU A 37 6.38 -4.96 4.58
N LEU A 38 6.07 -3.77 5.10
CA LEU A 38 4.70 -3.25 5.15
C LEU A 38 4.12 -3.01 3.75
N ILE A 39 4.90 -2.44 2.83
CA ILE A 39 4.49 -2.24 1.43
C ILE A 39 4.18 -3.59 0.76
N ILE A 40 5.07 -4.57 0.92
CA ILE A 40 4.89 -5.93 0.37
C ILE A 40 3.64 -6.60 0.97
N LEU A 41 3.40 -6.44 2.27
CA LEU A 41 2.23 -6.98 2.95
C LEU A 41 0.93 -6.42 2.37
N PHE A 42 0.81 -5.10 2.26
CA PHE A 42 -0.40 -4.46 1.72
C PHE A 42 -0.60 -4.76 0.23
N TRP A 43 0.48 -4.90 -0.54
CA TRP A 43 0.38 -5.31 -1.93
C TRP A 43 -0.18 -6.72 -2.09
N ASN A 44 0.35 -7.68 -1.33
CA ASN A 44 -0.15 -9.06 -1.35
C ASN A 44 -1.58 -9.16 -0.81
N SER A 45 -1.88 -8.46 0.29
CA SER A 45 -3.21 -8.46 0.91
C SER A 45 -4.28 -7.94 -0.05
N SER A 46 -4.06 -6.78 -0.66
CA SER A 46 -5.00 -6.22 -1.66
C SER A 46 -5.18 -7.14 -2.87
N ASN A 47 -4.10 -7.71 -3.42
CA ASN A 47 -4.20 -8.63 -4.56
C ASN A 47 -4.99 -9.91 -4.22
N PHE A 48 -4.81 -10.43 -3.00
CA PHE A 48 -5.56 -11.59 -2.51
C PHE A 48 -7.05 -11.27 -2.34
N SER A 49 -7.37 -10.16 -1.66
CA SER A 49 -8.76 -9.72 -1.47
C SER A 49 -9.45 -9.42 -2.81
N GLU A 50 -8.78 -8.78 -3.76
CA GLU A 50 -9.33 -8.47 -5.08
C GLU A 50 -9.60 -9.74 -5.92
N ARG A 51 -8.74 -10.77 -5.81
CA ARG A 51 -8.98 -12.08 -6.44
C ARG A 51 -10.23 -12.76 -5.88
N ILE A 52 -10.40 -12.77 -4.56
CA ILE A 52 -11.59 -13.34 -3.91
C ILE A 52 -12.85 -12.58 -4.33
N SER A 53 -12.81 -11.25 -4.26
CA SER A 53 -13.93 -10.38 -4.66
C SER A 53 -14.30 -10.57 -6.12
N SER A 54 -13.32 -10.69 -7.02
CA SER A 54 -13.56 -10.95 -8.45
C SER A 54 -14.17 -12.34 -8.71
N SER A 55 -13.86 -13.33 -7.88
CA SER A 55 -14.47 -14.67 -7.98
C SER A 55 -15.90 -14.69 -7.45
N LYS A 56 -16.24 -13.85 -6.48
CA LYS A 56 -17.57 -13.79 -5.85
C LYS A 56 -18.52 -12.85 -6.59
N TYR A 57 -17.99 -11.77 -7.14
CA TYR A 57 -18.75 -10.70 -7.80
C TYR A 57 -18.19 -10.47 -9.21
N PRO A 58 -18.83 -10.98 -10.27
CA PRO A 58 -18.32 -10.86 -11.64
C PRO A 58 -18.22 -9.39 -12.11
N LEU A 59 -19.12 -8.53 -11.63
CA LEU A 59 -19.12 -7.07 -11.86
C LEU A 59 -17.99 -6.33 -11.14
N TYR A 60 -17.25 -7.01 -10.25
CA TYR A 60 -16.12 -6.38 -9.57
C TYR A 60 -14.99 -6.04 -10.55
N LYS A 61 -14.87 -6.75 -11.68
CA LYS A 61 -13.88 -6.44 -12.72
C LYS A 61 -14.08 -5.04 -13.30
N ASP A 62 -15.31 -4.65 -13.64
CA ASP A 62 -15.64 -3.28 -14.05
C ASP A 62 -15.25 -2.25 -12.98
N TYR A 63 -15.44 -2.58 -11.70
CA TYR A 63 -15.03 -1.70 -10.60
C TYR A 63 -13.50 -1.54 -10.49
N ILE A 64 -12.73 -2.60 -10.78
CA ILE A 64 -11.26 -2.57 -10.85
C ILE A 64 -10.78 -1.66 -11.98
N GLU A 65 -11.44 -1.69 -13.14
CA GLU A 65 -11.09 -0.87 -14.31
C GLU A 65 -11.38 0.61 -14.10
N ASN A 66 -12.51 0.93 -13.46
CA ASN A 66 -12.92 2.32 -13.23
C ASN A 66 -12.28 2.95 -11.99
N THR A 67 -11.70 2.14 -11.08
CA THR A 67 -11.18 2.64 -9.81
C THR A 67 -9.72 2.21 -9.59
N PRO A 68 -8.75 3.14 -9.59
CA PRO A 68 -7.35 2.81 -9.31
C PRO A 68 -7.15 2.27 -7.89
N ARG A 69 -6.07 1.50 -7.66
CA ARG A 69 -5.88 0.70 -6.44
C ARG A 69 -5.57 1.53 -5.19
N TYR A 70 -4.62 2.46 -5.28
CA TYR A 70 -4.09 3.20 -4.11
C TYR A 70 -4.29 4.71 -4.22
N LEU A 71 -3.91 5.31 -5.36
CA LEU A 71 -4.05 6.74 -5.60
C LEU A 71 -5.29 6.99 -6.48
N PRO A 72 -6.00 8.12 -6.30
CA PRO A 72 -7.26 8.41 -6.99
C PRO A 72 -7.08 8.94 -8.42
N PHE A 73 -5.84 9.16 -8.86
CA PHE A 73 -5.48 9.69 -10.18
C PHE A 73 -4.91 8.61 -11.09
#